data_AF-A0A2M7GJA5-F1
#
_entry.id   AF-A0A2M7GJA5-F1
#
_cell.length_a   1.000
_cell.length_b   1.000
_cell.length_c   1.000
_cell.angle_alpha   90.00
_cell.angle_beta   90.00
_cell.angle_gamma   90.00
#
_symmetry.space_group_name_H-M   'P 1'
#
loop_
_entity.id
_entity.type
_entity.pdbx_description
1 polymer ?
#
loop_
_entity_poly.entity_id
_entity_poly.type
_entity_poly.pdbx_seq_one_letter_code
_entity_poly.pdbx_strand_id
1 'polypeptide(L)'
;MDALSLMVVISIGNVVAWVVAIYTRNGVHALLKNVVLCSTGAIAASWLAAALIPEFQAVGMILSAFAGAVAALFLRHPTPAP
;
A
#
# COMPACT_ATOMS: atom_id res chain seq x y z
N MET A 1 -12.95 -8.38 -6.85
CA MET A 1 -12.67 -8.16 -5.42
C MET A 1 -13.99 -7.97 -4.70
N ASP A 2 -14.24 -8.81 -3.71
CA ASP A 2 -15.31 -8.67 -2.73
C ASP A 2 -15.00 -7.56 -1.71
N ALA A 3 -16.03 -7.11 -0.98
CA ALA A 3 -15.91 -6.00 -0.03
C ALA A 3 -14.93 -6.29 1.11
N LEU A 4 -14.84 -7.54 1.56
CA LEU A 4 -13.95 -7.96 2.64
C LEU A 4 -12.49 -7.88 2.21
N SER A 5 -12.16 -8.41 1.03
CA SER A 5 -10.84 -8.27 0.41
C SER A 5 -10.43 -6.81 0.25
N LEU A 6 -11.34 -5.93 -0.14
CA LEU A 6 -11.07 -4.50 -0.31
C LEU A 6 -10.75 -3.82 1.04
N MET A 7 -11.48 -4.17 2.11
CA MET A 7 -11.17 -3.70 3.47
C MET A 7 -9.79 -4.17 3.94
N VAL A 8 -9.41 -5.41 3.64
CA VAL A 8 -8.09 -5.97 3.99
C VAL A 8 -6.98 -5.20 3.28
N VAL A 9 -7.10 -4.99 1.97
CA VAL A 9 -6.10 -4.27 1.15
C VAL A 9 -5.91 -2.83 1.64
N ILE A 10 -6.99 -2.11 1.95
CA ILE A 10 -6.92 -0.75 2.50
C ILE A 10 -6.25 -0.75 3.87
N SER A 11 -6.60 -1.71 4.74
CA SER A 11 -6.00 -1.83 6.07
C SER A 11 -4.49 -2.04 6.00
N ILE A 12 -4.01 -2.87 5.07
CA ILE A 12 -2.59 -3.06 4.81
C ILE A 12 -1.93 -1.75 4.38
N GLY A 13 -2.53 -1.04 3.42
CA GLY A 13 -2.02 0.28 2.99
C GLY A 13 -1.91 1.28 4.15
N ASN A 14 -2.90 1.30 5.05
CA ASN A 14 -2.89 2.16 6.24
C ASN A 14 -1.78 1.79 7.23
N VAL A 15 -1.58 0.50 7.51
CA VAL A 15 -0.51 0.04 8.40
C VAL A 15 0.86 0.48 7.86
N VAL A 16 1.10 0.28 6.56
CA VAL A 16 2.35 0.69 5.91
C VAL A 16 2.55 2.23 5.98
N ALA A 17 1.51 3.01 5.69
CA ALA A 17 1.58 4.47 5.77
C ALA A 17 1.88 4.98 7.20
N TRP A 18 1.26 4.36 8.20
CA TRP A 18 1.48 4.69 9.61
C TRP A 18 2.90 4.37 10.06
N VAL A 19 3.40 3.19 9.73
CA VAL A 19 4.78 2.80 10.03
C VAL A 19 5.76 3.83 9.46
N VAL A 20 5.60 4.23 8.20
CA VAL A 20 6.47 5.25 7.60
C VAL A 20 6.35 6.61 8.28
N ALA A 21 5.15 7.02 8.69
CA ALA A 21 4.97 8.30 9.38
C ALA A 21 5.67 8.32 10.75
N ILE A 22 5.67 7.21 11.49
CA ILE A 22 6.39 7.07 12.76
C ILE A 22 7.90 7.28 12.53
N TYR A 23 8.47 6.64 11.51
CA TYR A 23 9.91 6.74 11.24
C TYR A 23 10.33 8.06 10.61
N THR A 24 9.48 8.69 9.81
CA THR A 24 9.82 9.96 9.12
C THR A 24 9.52 11.21 9.95
N ARG A 25 8.91 11.07 11.15
CA ARG A 25 8.49 12.20 12.03
C ARG A 25 7.75 13.31 11.27
N ASN A 26 7.05 12.92 10.22
CA ASN A 26 6.37 13.82 9.31
C ASN A 26 5.04 14.28 9.93
N GLY A 27 4.70 15.56 9.79
CA GLY A 27 3.45 16.11 10.34
C GLY A 27 2.19 15.43 9.77
N VAL A 28 1.04 15.67 10.42
CA VAL A 28 -0.26 15.01 10.12
C VAL A 28 -0.65 15.10 8.62
N HIS A 29 -0.32 16.21 7.95
CA HIS A 29 -0.56 16.37 6.51
C HIS A 29 0.23 15.38 5.64
N ALA A 30 1.46 15.06 6.01
CA ALA A 30 2.29 14.12 5.27
C ALA A 30 1.89 12.67 5.55
N LEU A 31 1.39 12.37 6.76
CA LEU A 31 0.72 11.11 7.10
C LEU A 31 -0.53 10.89 6.24
N LEU A 32 -1.42 11.88 6.14
CA LEU A 32 -2.64 11.81 5.31
C LEU A 32 -2.30 11.52 3.84
N LYS A 33 -1.28 12.20 3.30
CA LYS A 33 -0.79 11.92 1.93
C LYS A 33 -0.24 10.50 1.80
N ASN A 34 0.52 10.01 2.79
CA ASN A 34 1.04 8.64 2.79
C ASN A 34 -0.09 7.62 2.82
N VAL A 35 -1.11 7.84 3.64
CA VAL A 35 -2.29 6.97 3.75
C VAL A 35 -2.99 6.84 2.41
N VAL A 36 -3.35 7.96 1.78
CA VAL A 36 -4.04 7.94 0.48
C VAL A 36 -3.18 7.26 -0.58
N LEU A 37 -1.87 7.55 -0.61
CA LEU A 37 -0.96 6.98 -1.60
C LEU A 37 -0.73 5.48 -1.39
N CYS A 38 -0.52 5.02 -0.16
CA CYS A 38 -0.35 3.61 0.15
C CYS A 38 -1.62 2.82 -0.13
N SER A 39 -2.80 3.35 0.23
CA SER A 39 -4.07 2.69 -0.05
C SER A 39 -4.33 2.58 -1.55
N THR A 40 -4.07 3.63 -2.33
CA THR A 40 -4.21 3.58 -3.79
C THR A 40 -3.21 2.61 -4.43
N GLY A 41 -1.95 2.62 -3.98
CA GLY A 41 -0.93 1.67 -4.43
C GLY A 41 -1.27 0.22 -4.10
N ALA A 42 -1.76 -0.05 -2.89
CA ALA A 42 -2.20 -1.38 -2.45
C ALA A 42 -3.37 -1.88 -3.30
N ILE A 43 -4.40 -1.04 -3.52
CA ILE A 43 -5.57 -1.38 -4.34
C ILE A 43 -5.14 -1.67 -5.79
N ALA A 44 -4.33 -0.80 -6.39
CA ALA A 44 -3.87 -0.96 -7.76
C ALA A 44 -3.06 -2.26 -7.93
N ALA A 45 -2.11 -2.54 -7.03
CA ALA A 45 -1.29 -3.74 -7.11
C ALA A 45 -2.09 -5.03 -6.89
N SER A 46 -2.99 -5.06 -5.89
CA SER A 46 -3.85 -6.22 -5.67
C SER A 46 -4.85 -6.44 -6.81
N TRP A 47 -5.36 -5.38 -7.43
CA TRP A 47 -6.24 -5.49 -8.59
C TRP A 47 -5.48 -6.04 -9.81
N LEU A 48 -4.28 -5.53 -10.09
CA LEU A 48 -3.41 -6.01 -11.17
C LEU A 48 -3.01 -7.47 -10.97
N ALA A 49 -2.64 -7.83 -9.73
CA ALA A 49 -2.22 -9.19 -9.43
C ALA A 49 -3.38 -10.19 -9.50
N ALA A 50 -4.59 -9.79 -9.08
CA ALA A 50 -5.80 -10.58 -9.26
C ALA A 50 -6.20 -10.75 -10.74
N ALA A 51 -5.89 -9.77 -11.60
CA ALA A 51 -6.13 -9.87 -13.04
C ALA A 51 -5.13 -10.80 -13.75
N LEU A 52 -3.89 -10.90 -13.25
CA LEU A 52 -2.82 -11.69 -13.85
C LEU A 52 -2.81 -13.16 -13.40
N ILE A 53 -3.24 -13.45 -12.17
CA ILE A 53 -3.17 -14.79 -11.60
C ILE A 53 -4.58 -15.19 -11.12
N PRO A 54 -5.28 -16.09 -11.82
CA PRO A 54 -6.65 -16.49 -11.49
C PRO A 54 -6.78 -17.23 -10.15
N GLU A 55 -5.73 -17.94 -9.72
CA GLU A 55 -5.67 -18.62 -8.40
C GLU A 55 -5.20 -17.68 -7.28
N PHE A 56 -5.62 -16.41 -7.33
CA PHE A 56 -5.18 -15.42 -6.34
C PHE A 56 -5.80 -15.69 -4.97
N GLN A 57 -5.10 -16.48 -4.15
CA GLN A 57 -5.46 -16.73 -2.76
C GLN A 57 -5.21 -15.52 -1.87
N ALA A 58 -5.82 -15.52 -0.68
CA ALA A 58 -5.71 -14.44 0.31
C ALA A 58 -4.26 -14.01 0.60
N VAL A 59 -3.31 -14.95 0.63
CA VAL A 59 -1.88 -14.66 0.87
C VAL A 59 -1.28 -13.81 -0.26
N GLY A 60 -1.57 -14.12 -1.53
CA GLY A 60 -1.10 -13.34 -2.68
C GLY A 60 -1.66 -11.91 -2.69
N MET A 61 -2.90 -11.76 -2.24
CA MET A 61 -3.54 -10.45 -2.07
C MET A 61 -2.83 -9.59 -1.02
N ILE A 62 -2.51 -10.18 0.14
CA ILE A 62 -1.79 -9.47 1.20
C ILE A 62 -0.40 -9.04 0.71
N LEU A 63 0.34 -9.94 0.06
CA LEU A 63 1.68 -9.66 -0.45
C LEU A 63 1.68 -8.59 -1.55
N SER A 64 0.74 -8.67 -2.49
CA SER A 64 0.59 -7.66 -3.56
C SER A 64 0.16 -6.30 -3.02
N ALA A 65 -0.76 -6.26 -2.06
CA ALA A 65 -1.18 -5.03 -1.38
C ALA A 65 0.01 -4.36 -0.67
N PHE A 66 0.79 -5.15 0.05
CA PHE A 66 1.97 -4.68 0.76
C PHE A 66 3.04 -4.16 -0.22
N ALA A 67 3.34 -4.94 -1.27
CA ALA A 67 4.29 -4.54 -2.30
C ALA A 67 3.85 -3.25 -3.01
N GLY A 68 2.56 -3.12 -3.34
CA GLY A 68 1.99 -1.91 -3.94
C GLY A 68 2.10 -0.68 -3.05
N ALA A 69 1.77 -0.82 -1.75
CA ALA A 69 1.89 0.26 -0.79
C ALA A 69 3.34 0.73 -0.62
N VAL A 70 4.29 -0.22 -0.50
CA VAL A 70 5.73 0.08 -0.37
C VAL A 70 6.27 0.73 -1.65
N ALA A 71 5.92 0.21 -2.82
CA ALA A 71 6.32 0.79 -4.10
C ALA A 71 5.82 2.22 -4.27
N ALA A 72 4.57 2.49 -3.87
CA ALA A 72 4.00 3.84 -3.93
C ALA A 72 4.75 4.83 -3.02
N LEU A 73 5.19 4.38 -1.84
CA LEU A 73 6.05 5.19 -0.96
C LEU A 73 7.44 5.43 -1.53
N PHE A 74 8.05 4.41 -2.13
CA PHE A 74 9.35 4.54 -2.79
C PHE A 74 9.30 5.54 -3.95
N LEU A 75 8.22 5.55 -4.73
CA LEU A 75 8.02 6.53 -5.80
C LEU A 75 7.83 7.96 -5.25
N ARG A 76 7.25 8.11 -4.05
CA ARG A 76 7.08 9.42 -3.39
C ARG A 76 8.37 9.95 -2.78
N HIS A 77 9.18 9.06 -2.21
CA HIS A 77 10.47 9.37 -1.64
C HIS A 77 11.56 8.87 -2.60
N PRO A 78 11.89 9.63 -3.68
CA PRO A 78 13.15 9.39 -4.35
C PRO A 78 14.22 9.50 -3.25
N THR A 79 14.97 8.41 -3.10
CA THR A 79 16.14 8.26 -2.23
C THR A 79 16.79 9.61 -1.89
N PRO A 80 17.04 9.93 -0.60
CA PRO A 80 17.95 11.03 -0.32
C PRO A 80 19.26 10.71 -1.04
N ALA A 81 19.63 11.59 -1.97
CA ALA A 81 20.89 11.48 -2.68
C ALA A 81 22.03 11.39 -1.64
N PRO A 82 23.02 10.49 -1.85
CA PRO A 82 24.16 10.36 -0.95
C PRO A 82 24.98 11.65 -0.84
#